data_AF-A0A0R1Z657-F1
#
_entry.id   AF-A0A0R1Z657-F1
#
_cell.length_a   1.000
_cell.length_b   1.000
_cell.length_c   1.000
_cell.angle_alpha   90.00
_cell.angle_beta   90.00
_cell.angle_gamma   90.00
#
_symmetry.space_group_name_H-M   'P 1'
#
loop_
_entity.id
_entity.type
_entity.pdbx_description
1 polymer ?
#
loop_
_entity_poly.entity_id
_entity_poly.type
_entity_poly.pdbx_seq_one_letter_code
_entity_poly.pdbx_strand_id
1 'polypeptide(L)'
;MYTKVGTLKGARVVATKSTLRGLAISSDSRSNVRAYRVAVTSRGSVYYKVVTFDGMYRGWIYSGKSTGYFGGGLKRYSTFINQGMSALSADQQNAMYRITTPGTRNDGKSVTYKEPSWTQYKVGRAITDSSMYANTNFRINQVGIRTRENDQWVHIYDPNNVNSPATGWILLSGLSQVPTVNQVPDNAIRVNLVDASGKAVSSFDYPRVGGLKGAIFGTNVNGQWSLDSTDQSAVTTKIQSLLSGTDYNLAALTLSQITQLAQTTFGSTVTITVNLADKVADNAVRINLTTTDGKLIKSFDWVRNGATKGSVIGTLSDGEKSDITTKISSLLTNSTFSLAKSGLNATQIQSISTGVFGGQVNVVVNPTVVDQDVSSKIIPMSIASNDTDVKDAQALSPINADYDDTSVDLIVTKDGNEVSMSAADLHSSKVSDITDILKQLTNTNDKGKKALSKINDDFKNAAVKKFQSNLTAIDGFKGKSGAEFTKGDLSGYLIDNFNTLTSPLYPQLTSLGKGKGATVSYYYVTFSLDQSKVNAGKFGDETTVYYIMSAPQQQPKQPAQN
;
A
#
# COMPACT_ATOMS: atom_id res chain seq x y z
N MET A 1 -65.53 -25.16 24.19
CA MET A 1 -65.61 -23.71 24.49
C MET A 1 -67.03 -23.39 24.90
N TYR A 2 -67.24 -22.53 25.89
CA TYR A 2 -68.57 -22.25 26.45
C TYR A 2 -68.90 -20.74 26.42
N THR A 3 -70.18 -20.39 26.46
CA THR A 3 -70.65 -18.98 26.47
C THR A 3 -70.23 -18.23 27.74
N LYS A 4 -70.18 -18.94 28.87
CA LYS A 4 -69.65 -18.51 30.18
C LYS A 4 -68.76 -19.63 30.75
N VAL A 5 -68.16 -19.44 31.93
CA VAL A 5 -67.37 -20.49 32.58
C VAL A 5 -68.17 -21.81 32.63
N GLY A 6 -67.56 -22.90 32.16
CA GLY A 6 -68.27 -24.13 31.78
C GLY A 6 -68.99 -24.84 32.94
N THR A 7 -68.61 -24.57 34.18
CA THR A 7 -69.25 -25.14 35.39
C THR A 7 -70.41 -24.31 35.92
N LEU A 8 -70.71 -23.14 35.35
CA LEU A 8 -71.79 -22.27 35.81
C LEU A 8 -73.14 -22.68 35.21
N LYS A 9 -74.23 -22.52 35.98
CA LYS A 9 -75.59 -22.77 35.51
C LYS A 9 -75.89 -21.99 34.23
N GLY A 10 -76.41 -22.70 33.22
CA GLY A 10 -76.74 -22.14 31.91
C GLY A 10 -75.54 -21.87 30.98
N ALA A 11 -74.36 -22.43 31.25
CA ALA A 11 -73.28 -22.46 30.27
C ALA A 11 -73.67 -23.32 29.06
N ARG A 12 -73.55 -22.76 27.85
CA ARG A 12 -73.84 -23.46 26.58
C ARG A 12 -72.54 -23.64 25.80
N VAL A 13 -72.44 -24.73 25.04
CA VAL A 13 -71.27 -25.00 24.17
C VAL A 13 -71.29 -24.03 22.98
N VAL A 14 -70.19 -23.30 22.79
CA VAL A 14 -69.95 -22.43 21.62
C VAL A 14 -69.17 -23.17 20.53
N ALA A 15 -68.21 -24.01 20.94
CA ALA A 15 -67.44 -24.85 20.03
C ALA A 15 -67.15 -26.19 20.71
N THR A 16 -67.35 -27.28 19.97
CA THR A 16 -67.15 -28.65 20.46
C THR A 16 -65.65 -28.95 20.64
N LYS A 17 -65.32 -30.06 21.31
CA LYS A 17 -63.92 -30.53 21.40
C LYS A 17 -63.33 -30.82 20.01
N SER A 18 -64.13 -31.36 19.09
CA SER A 18 -63.70 -31.63 17.72
C SER A 18 -63.33 -30.34 16.98
N THR A 19 -64.22 -29.34 17.03
CA THR A 19 -63.98 -28.00 16.46
C THR A 19 -62.69 -27.38 17.02
N LEU A 20 -62.49 -27.44 18.34
CA LEU A 20 -61.29 -26.89 18.97
C LEU A 20 -60.00 -27.62 18.56
N ARG A 21 -60.05 -28.95 18.38
CA ARG A 21 -58.91 -29.71 17.85
C ARG A 21 -58.61 -29.31 16.40
N GLY A 22 -59.64 -29.13 15.57
CA GLY A 22 -59.49 -28.62 14.20
C GLY A 22 -58.79 -27.25 14.17
N LEU A 23 -59.23 -26.31 15.01
CA LEU A 23 -58.56 -25.00 15.15
C LEU A 23 -57.12 -25.12 15.65
N ALA A 24 -56.85 -26.07 16.55
CA ALA A 24 -55.51 -26.28 17.10
C ALA A 24 -54.50 -26.76 16.04
N ILE A 25 -54.93 -27.57 15.07
CA ILE A 25 -54.07 -28.13 14.02
C ILE A 25 -54.15 -27.40 12.67
N SER A 26 -55.04 -26.41 12.53
CA SER A 26 -55.22 -25.66 11.29
C SER A 26 -53.92 -24.99 10.82
N SER A 27 -53.66 -25.00 9.52
CA SER A 27 -52.57 -24.23 8.89
C SER A 27 -52.96 -22.78 8.58
N ASP A 28 -54.18 -22.33 8.91
CA ASP A 28 -54.65 -20.97 8.66
C ASP A 28 -54.46 -20.09 9.92
N SER A 29 -53.69 -19.00 9.81
CA SER A 29 -53.49 -18.02 10.88
C SER A 29 -54.77 -17.31 11.34
N ARG A 30 -55.86 -17.34 10.57
CA ARG A 30 -57.19 -16.90 11.06
C ARG A 30 -57.66 -17.70 12.27
N SER A 31 -57.23 -18.96 12.39
CA SER A 31 -57.51 -19.85 13.52
C SER A 31 -56.65 -19.56 14.75
N ASN A 32 -55.70 -18.61 14.68
CA ASN A 32 -54.98 -18.14 15.86
C ASN A 32 -55.96 -17.62 16.92
N VAL A 33 -55.60 -17.73 18.20
CA VAL A 33 -56.51 -17.45 19.31
C VAL A 33 -55.88 -16.43 20.26
N ARG A 34 -56.64 -15.39 20.61
CA ARG A 34 -56.27 -14.41 21.65
C ARG A 34 -57.04 -14.71 22.94
N ALA A 35 -56.33 -15.03 24.01
CA ALA A 35 -56.87 -14.95 25.36
C ALA A 35 -56.84 -13.50 25.87
N TYR A 36 -57.93 -13.02 26.47
CA TYR A 36 -58.05 -11.60 26.88
C TYR A 36 -58.77 -11.37 28.21
N ARG A 37 -59.32 -12.41 28.85
CA ARG A 37 -59.80 -12.36 30.25
C ARG A 37 -59.53 -13.68 30.93
N VAL A 38 -59.47 -13.67 32.26
CA VAL A 38 -59.33 -14.85 33.11
C VAL A 38 -60.44 -14.86 34.16
N ALA A 39 -60.88 -16.06 34.55
CA ALA A 39 -61.80 -16.29 35.66
C ALA A 39 -61.35 -17.52 36.44
N VAL A 40 -61.48 -17.47 37.76
CA VAL A 40 -61.17 -18.58 38.67
C VAL A 40 -62.46 -18.97 39.39
N THR A 41 -62.79 -20.27 39.41
CA THR A 41 -63.96 -20.75 40.14
C THR A 41 -63.64 -20.94 41.62
N SER A 42 -64.67 -21.06 42.47
CA SER A 42 -64.50 -21.40 43.90
C SER A 42 -63.75 -22.72 44.14
N ARG A 43 -63.69 -23.60 43.13
CA ARG A 43 -62.92 -24.86 43.16
C ARG A 43 -61.49 -24.72 42.61
N GLY A 44 -61.00 -23.48 42.44
CA GLY A 44 -59.67 -23.19 41.92
C GLY A 44 -59.46 -23.51 40.43
N SER A 45 -60.53 -23.73 39.66
CA SER A 45 -60.42 -23.99 38.21
C SER A 45 -60.27 -22.68 37.45
N VAL A 46 -59.27 -22.58 36.59
CA VAL A 46 -58.97 -21.40 35.78
C VAL A 46 -59.56 -21.54 34.38
N TYR A 47 -60.26 -20.50 33.94
CA TYR A 47 -60.81 -20.38 32.60
C TYR A 47 -60.33 -19.08 31.95
N TYR A 48 -59.98 -19.15 30.66
CA TYR A 48 -59.68 -17.96 29.86
C TYR A 48 -60.81 -17.68 28.88
N LYS A 49 -61.17 -16.40 28.75
CA LYS A 49 -62.01 -15.92 27.65
C LYS A 49 -61.13 -15.70 26.43
N VAL A 50 -61.48 -16.37 25.35
CA VAL A 50 -60.69 -16.39 24.12
C VAL A 50 -61.54 -16.00 22.91
N VAL A 51 -60.86 -15.59 21.84
CA VAL A 51 -61.46 -15.39 20.52
C VAL A 51 -60.48 -15.84 19.43
N THR A 52 -60.97 -16.52 18.40
CA THR A 52 -60.20 -16.71 17.15
C THR A 52 -59.96 -15.37 16.47
N PHE A 53 -58.90 -15.26 15.68
CA PHE A 53 -58.53 -13.97 15.08
C PHE A 53 -59.58 -13.52 14.07
N ASP A 54 -60.17 -14.44 13.29
CA ASP A 54 -61.33 -14.18 12.42
C ASP A 54 -62.62 -13.76 13.16
N GLY A 55 -62.65 -13.93 14.49
CA GLY A 55 -63.80 -13.61 15.33
C GLY A 55 -64.90 -14.65 15.37
N MET A 56 -64.81 -15.75 14.60
CA MET A 56 -65.87 -16.74 14.45
C MET A 56 -66.21 -17.45 15.78
N TYR A 57 -65.20 -17.77 16.59
CA TYR A 57 -65.40 -18.43 17.87
C TYR A 57 -64.97 -17.55 19.03
N ARG A 58 -65.88 -17.31 19.98
CA ARG A 58 -65.63 -16.52 21.19
C ARG A 58 -66.28 -17.15 22.42
N GLY A 59 -65.51 -17.39 23.47
CA GLY A 59 -66.05 -18.00 24.68
C GLY A 59 -64.99 -18.32 25.72
N TRP A 60 -65.39 -19.07 26.74
CA TRP A 60 -64.54 -19.49 27.85
C TRP A 60 -64.03 -20.91 27.63
N ILE A 61 -62.73 -21.11 27.86
CA ILE A 61 -62.03 -22.41 27.79
C ILE A 61 -61.32 -22.66 29.11
N TYR A 62 -61.47 -23.89 29.63
CA TYR A 62 -60.75 -24.34 30.81
C TYR A 62 -59.25 -24.43 30.53
N SER A 63 -58.43 -23.91 31.44
CA SER A 63 -56.98 -23.84 31.27
C SER A 63 -56.14 -24.42 32.42
N GLY A 64 -56.76 -25.17 33.33
CA GLY A 64 -56.06 -25.79 34.47
C GLY A 64 -56.40 -25.13 35.80
N LYS A 65 -55.43 -25.06 36.72
CA LYS A 65 -55.60 -24.52 38.08
C LYS A 65 -54.72 -23.30 38.41
N SER A 66 -53.81 -22.92 37.52
CA SER A 66 -52.88 -21.81 37.76
C SER A 66 -53.24 -20.60 36.90
N THR A 67 -53.23 -19.42 37.51
CA THR A 67 -53.35 -18.16 36.76
C THR A 67 -51.98 -17.77 36.23
N GLY A 68 -51.92 -17.26 35.00
CA GLY A 68 -50.65 -16.87 34.35
C GLY A 68 -50.03 -17.94 33.45
N TYR A 69 -50.53 -19.17 33.47
CA TYR A 69 -50.09 -20.25 32.59
C TYR A 69 -51.26 -20.77 31.75
N PHE A 70 -51.01 -20.99 30.45
CA PHE A 70 -51.96 -21.70 29.59
C PHE A 70 -51.71 -23.20 29.69
N GLY A 71 -52.65 -23.92 30.29
CA GLY A 71 -52.70 -25.38 30.30
C GLY A 71 -54.08 -25.91 29.91
N GLY A 72 -54.35 -27.19 30.15
CA GLY A 72 -55.65 -27.82 29.88
C GLY A 72 -56.04 -27.77 28.40
N GLY A 73 -56.88 -26.83 28.01
CA GLY A 73 -57.34 -26.64 26.63
C GLY A 73 -56.64 -25.54 25.82
N LEU A 74 -55.61 -24.89 26.38
CA LEU A 74 -54.85 -23.82 25.72
C LEU A 74 -53.34 -24.09 25.78
N LYS A 75 -52.63 -23.70 24.73
CA LYS A 75 -51.16 -23.76 24.63
C LYS A 75 -50.64 -22.45 24.04
N ARG A 76 -49.60 -21.89 24.65
CA ARG A 76 -48.90 -20.71 24.10
C ARG A 76 -48.00 -21.14 22.94
N TYR A 77 -47.97 -20.35 21.87
CA TYR A 77 -47.02 -20.48 20.76
C TYR A 77 -46.79 -19.11 20.14
N SER A 78 -45.68 -18.96 19.41
CA SER A 78 -45.41 -17.76 18.62
C SER A 78 -46.18 -17.83 17.31
N THR A 79 -46.87 -16.75 16.94
CA THR A 79 -47.57 -16.61 15.65
C THR A 79 -46.64 -16.17 14.52
N PHE A 80 -45.50 -15.58 14.89
CA PHE A 80 -44.44 -15.15 13.98
C PHE A 80 -43.06 -15.39 14.62
N ILE A 81 -42.09 -15.82 13.82
CA ILE A 81 -40.69 -16.03 14.23
C ILE A 81 -39.81 -15.09 13.39
N ASN A 82 -39.22 -14.08 14.03
CA ASN A 82 -38.19 -13.24 13.40
C ASN A 82 -36.95 -14.09 13.14
N GLN A 83 -36.46 -14.09 11.91
CA GLN A 83 -35.27 -14.86 11.54
C GLN A 83 -33.99 -14.01 11.49
N GLY A 84 -34.13 -12.67 11.46
CA GLY A 84 -33.02 -11.74 11.23
C GLY A 84 -32.55 -11.73 9.77
N MET A 85 -31.85 -10.67 9.36
CA MET A 85 -31.47 -10.45 7.95
C MET A 85 -30.58 -11.54 7.36
N SER A 86 -29.84 -12.28 8.19
CA SER A 86 -29.01 -13.42 7.77
C SER A 86 -29.81 -14.59 7.17
N ALA A 87 -31.14 -14.60 7.33
CA ALA A 87 -32.01 -15.57 6.66
C ALA A 87 -32.22 -15.28 5.16
N LEU A 88 -31.75 -14.13 4.66
CA LEU A 88 -31.70 -13.78 3.25
C LEU A 88 -30.27 -13.95 2.72
N SER A 89 -30.12 -14.31 1.44
CA SER A 89 -28.82 -14.34 0.78
C SER A 89 -28.21 -12.94 0.67
N ALA A 90 -26.89 -12.84 0.47
CA ALA A 90 -26.23 -11.54 0.27
C ALA A 90 -26.84 -10.74 -0.90
N ASP A 91 -27.17 -11.42 -1.99
CA ASP A 91 -27.83 -10.79 -3.14
C ASP A 91 -29.22 -10.26 -2.78
N GLN A 92 -30.00 -11.03 -2.01
CA GLN A 92 -31.32 -10.61 -1.54
C GLN A 92 -31.25 -9.40 -0.59
N GLN A 93 -30.24 -9.36 0.27
CA GLN A 93 -30.05 -8.22 1.19
C GLN A 93 -29.68 -6.93 0.45
N ASN A 94 -28.93 -7.04 -0.66
CA ASN A 94 -28.45 -5.88 -1.41
C ASN A 94 -29.42 -5.41 -2.51
N ALA A 95 -30.30 -6.28 -2.97
CA ALA A 95 -31.25 -5.99 -4.05
C ALA A 95 -32.28 -4.90 -3.69
N MET A 96 -32.82 -4.30 -4.75
CA MET A 96 -34.04 -3.50 -4.71
C MET A 96 -35.22 -4.36 -5.14
N TYR A 97 -36.41 -4.08 -4.62
CA TYR A 97 -37.60 -4.89 -4.87
C TYR A 97 -38.78 -4.03 -5.33
N ARG A 98 -39.66 -4.61 -6.14
CA ARG A 98 -40.97 -4.05 -6.51
C ARG A 98 -42.08 -5.00 -6.09
N ILE A 99 -43.26 -4.45 -5.83
CA ILE A 99 -44.47 -5.25 -5.64
C ILE A 99 -44.87 -5.82 -7.00
N THR A 100 -44.94 -7.15 -7.13
CA THR A 100 -45.16 -7.82 -8.41
C THR A 100 -46.56 -7.55 -8.97
N THR A 101 -47.56 -7.48 -8.10
CA THR A 101 -48.95 -7.22 -8.48
C THR A 101 -49.55 -6.10 -7.62
N PRO A 102 -49.20 -4.83 -7.89
CA PRO A 102 -49.77 -3.69 -7.18
C PRO A 102 -51.29 -3.63 -7.36
N GLY A 103 -52.00 -3.08 -6.38
CA GLY A 103 -53.45 -2.98 -6.37
C GLY A 103 -54.05 -3.06 -4.98
N THR A 104 -55.29 -3.54 -4.88
CA THR A 104 -56.11 -3.49 -3.65
C THR A 104 -56.33 -4.85 -2.97
N ARG A 105 -55.79 -5.94 -3.54
CA ARG A 105 -56.02 -7.31 -3.05
C ARG A 105 -55.43 -7.50 -1.64
N ASN A 106 -56.17 -8.19 -0.78
CA ASN A 106 -55.75 -8.55 0.59
C ASN A 106 -55.23 -10.00 0.63
N ASP A 107 -54.15 -10.26 -0.08
CA ASP A 107 -53.59 -11.59 -0.35
C ASP A 107 -52.18 -11.79 0.21
N GLY A 108 -51.66 -10.81 0.97
CA GLY A 108 -50.28 -10.82 1.45
C GLY A 108 -49.23 -10.45 0.39
N LYS A 109 -49.62 -10.21 -0.87
CA LYS A 109 -48.71 -10.01 -2.00
C LYS A 109 -48.90 -8.68 -2.72
N SER A 110 -50.10 -8.10 -2.64
CA SER A 110 -50.43 -6.87 -3.38
C SER A 110 -50.31 -5.61 -2.54
N VAL A 111 -50.35 -5.70 -1.21
CA VAL A 111 -50.32 -4.57 -0.27
C VAL A 111 -49.49 -4.93 0.95
N THR A 112 -49.03 -3.92 1.70
CA THR A 112 -48.26 -4.14 2.94
C THR A 112 -49.13 -4.13 4.19
N TYR A 113 -48.60 -4.68 5.28
CA TYR A 113 -49.27 -4.90 6.56
C TYR A 113 -48.47 -4.31 7.70
N LYS A 114 -49.15 -3.85 8.77
CA LYS A 114 -48.45 -3.33 9.97
C LYS A 114 -47.68 -4.43 10.69
N GLU A 115 -48.20 -5.65 10.64
CA GLU A 115 -47.58 -6.89 11.08
C GLU A 115 -47.95 -7.97 10.06
N PRO A 116 -47.17 -9.06 9.90
CA PRO A 116 -47.52 -10.15 9.00
C PRO A 116 -48.96 -10.62 9.20
N SER A 117 -49.68 -10.88 8.10
CA SER A 117 -51.13 -11.07 8.14
C SER A 117 -51.56 -12.15 9.13
N TRP A 118 -52.53 -11.82 10.00
CA TRP A 118 -53.07 -12.70 11.03
C TRP A 118 -52.09 -13.17 12.11
N THR A 119 -50.95 -12.49 12.29
CA THR A 119 -50.01 -12.80 13.40
C THR A 119 -50.31 -12.04 14.68
N GLN A 120 -51.05 -10.93 14.60
CA GLN A 120 -51.53 -10.16 15.76
C GLN A 120 -53.04 -9.93 15.68
N TYR A 121 -53.72 -10.00 16.84
CA TYR A 121 -55.17 -9.83 16.89
C TYR A 121 -55.57 -8.38 16.59
N LYS A 122 -56.43 -8.18 15.59
CA LYS A 122 -56.91 -6.87 15.11
C LYS A 122 -55.86 -5.95 14.49
N VAL A 123 -54.67 -6.46 14.15
CA VAL A 123 -53.69 -5.71 13.36
C VAL A 123 -53.92 -6.04 11.88
N GLY A 124 -54.00 -5.00 11.05
CA GLY A 124 -54.37 -5.11 9.64
C GLY A 124 -53.32 -4.56 8.68
N ARG A 125 -53.79 -4.23 7.49
CA ARG A 125 -52.97 -3.66 6.42
C ARG A 125 -52.35 -2.31 6.82
N ALA A 126 -51.15 -2.03 6.34
CA ALA A 126 -50.53 -0.71 6.41
C ALA A 126 -51.15 0.21 5.35
N ILE A 127 -51.31 -0.31 4.12
CA ILE A 127 -52.03 0.37 3.02
C ILE A 127 -53.15 -0.50 2.46
N THR A 128 -54.20 0.12 1.95
CA THR A 128 -55.32 -0.60 1.30
C THR A 128 -55.21 -0.66 -0.21
N ASP A 129 -54.33 0.15 -0.80
CA ASP A 129 -54.07 0.24 -2.24
C ASP A 129 -52.59 0.55 -2.46
N SER A 130 -51.91 -0.25 -3.28
CA SER A 130 -50.51 -0.06 -3.64
C SER A 130 -50.30 0.43 -5.07
N SER A 131 -51.36 0.74 -5.83
CA SER A 131 -51.29 1.08 -7.26
C SER A 131 -50.32 2.23 -7.56
N MET A 132 -50.26 3.25 -6.70
CA MET A 132 -49.33 4.39 -6.84
C MET A 132 -47.85 4.02 -6.63
N TYR A 133 -47.56 2.84 -6.09
CA TYR A 133 -46.21 2.34 -5.82
C TYR A 133 -45.74 1.31 -6.85
N ALA A 134 -46.45 1.15 -7.97
CA ALA A 134 -46.13 0.14 -8.99
C ALA A 134 -44.68 0.22 -9.51
N ASN A 135 -44.10 1.42 -9.50
CA ASN A 135 -42.72 1.67 -9.96
C ASN A 135 -41.74 1.99 -8.81
N THR A 136 -42.19 1.93 -7.56
CA THR A 136 -41.36 2.24 -6.39
C THR A 136 -40.40 1.10 -6.09
N ASN A 137 -39.14 1.44 -5.88
CA ASN A 137 -38.10 0.48 -5.51
C ASN A 137 -37.94 0.47 -3.99
N PHE A 138 -38.18 -0.69 -3.37
CA PHE A 138 -38.09 -0.88 -1.93
C PHE A 138 -36.84 -1.68 -1.54
N ARG A 139 -36.42 -1.56 -0.28
CA ARG A 139 -35.44 -2.45 0.36
C ARG A 139 -36.08 -3.22 1.51
N ILE A 140 -35.45 -4.35 1.87
CA ILE A 140 -35.86 -5.17 3.00
C ILE A 140 -34.99 -4.83 4.21
N ASN A 141 -35.59 -4.70 5.40
CA ASN A 141 -34.85 -4.51 6.65
C ASN A 141 -35.21 -5.51 7.76
N GLN A 142 -36.25 -6.33 7.58
CA GLN A 142 -36.60 -7.42 8.49
C GLN A 142 -37.17 -8.61 7.73
N VAL A 143 -37.04 -9.81 8.30
CA VAL A 143 -37.55 -11.07 7.73
C VAL A 143 -37.95 -12.03 8.84
N GLY A 144 -39.00 -12.81 8.59
CA GLY A 144 -39.42 -13.89 9.48
C GLY A 144 -40.46 -14.82 8.87
N ILE A 145 -40.85 -15.82 9.65
CA ILE A 145 -41.80 -16.86 9.26
C ILE A 145 -43.08 -16.77 10.06
N ARG A 146 -44.22 -16.80 9.38
CA ARG A 146 -45.53 -16.97 10.01
C ARG A 146 -45.80 -18.45 10.25
N THR A 147 -46.11 -18.80 11.49
CA THR A 147 -45.89 -20.18 11.98
C THR A 147 -46.93 -21.21 11.56
N ARG A 148 -48.14 -20.81 11.14
CA ARG A 148 -49.17 -21.76 10.69
C ARG A 148 -49.09 -22.09 9.20
N GLU A 149 -48.89 -21.07 8.37
CA GLU A 149 -48.71 -21.22 6.93
C GLU A 149 -47.28 -21.60 6.55
N ASN A 150 -46.32 -21.38 7.45
CA ASN A 150 -44.89 -21.56 7.22
C ASN A 150 -44.38 -20.75 6.01
N ASP A 151 -44.91 -19.55 5.82
CA ASP A 151 -44.53 -18.63 4.74
C ASP A 151 -43.63 -17.49 5.24
N GLN A 152 -42.76 -17.02 4.34
CA GLN A 152 -41.77 -15.99 4.64
C GLN A 152 -42.32 -14.60 4.35
N TRP A 153 -42.29 -13.75 5.37
CA TRP A 153 -42.65 -12.35 5.32
C TRP A 153 -41.41 -11.49 5.49
N VAL A 154 -41.39 -10.37 4.78
CA VAL A 154 -40.33 -9.37 4.84
C VAL A 154 -40.94 -8.00 5.11
N HIS A 155 -40.24 -7.18 5.89
CA HIS A 155 -40.59 -5.78 6.06
C HIS A 155 -39.85 -4.95 5.02
N ILE A 156 -40.61 -4.19 4.22
CA ILE A 156 -40.08 -3.34 3.17
C ILE A 156 -40.17 -1.85 3.55
N TYR A 157 -39.23 -1.06 3.06
CA TYR A 157 -39.21 0.41 3.19
C TYR A 157 -38.73 1.05 1.90
N ASP A 158 -39.17 2.29 1.66
CA ASP A 158 -38.71 3.11 0.53
C ASP A 158 -37.47 3.90 0.97
N PRO A 159 -36.26 3.63 0.42
CA PRO A 159 -35.06 4.35 0.82
C PRO A 159 -35.07 5.83 0.41
N ASN A 160 -35.91 6.22 -0.57
CA ASN A 160 -36.04 7.60 -1.02
C ASN A 160 -37.17 8.36 -0.32
N ASN A 161 -38.00 7.66 0.47
CA ASN A 161 -39.08 8.26 1.25
C ASN A 161 -39.28 7.50 2.56
N VAL A 162 -38.57 7.94 3.61
CA VAL A 162 -38.63 7.34 4.96
C VAL A 162 -40.04 7.34 5.57
N ASN A 163 -40.92 8.24 5.12
CA ASN A 163 -42.29 8.36 5.60
C ASN A 163 -43.31 7.70 4.67
N SER A 164 -42.86 6.85 3.73
CA SER A 164 -43.73 6.17 2.78
C SER A 164 -44.79 5.34 3.49
N PRO A 165 -46.09 5.60 3.27
CA PRO A 165 -47.18 4.80 3.86
C PRO A 165 -47.10 3.31 3.51
N ALA A 166 -46.48 2.97 2.37
CA ALA A 166 -46.28 1.60 1.94
C ALA A 166 -45.27 0.80 2.78
N THR A 167 -44.50 1.46 3.66
CA THR A 167 -43.58 0.79 4.58
C THR A 167 -44.33 -0.20 5.46
N GLY A 168 -43.91 -1.47 5.43
CA GLY A 168 -44.60 -2.54 6.18
C GLY A 168 -44.24 -3.94 5.71
N TRP A 169 -44.91 -4.93 6.30
CA TRP A 169 -44.72 -6.35 6.03
C TRP A 169 -45.46 -6.83 4.78
N ILE A 170 -44.83 -7.69 3.99
CA ILE A 170 -45.39 -8.33 2.79
C ILE A 170 -44.77 -9.72 2.62
N LEU A 171 -45.46 -10.65 1.96
CA LEU A 171 -44.86 -11.92 1.58
C LEU A 171 -43.69 -11.69 0.63
N LEU A 172 -42.56 -12.37 0.86
CA LEU A 172 -41.43 -12.28 -0.07
C LEU A 172 -41.84 -12.70 -1.49
N SER A 173 -42.73 -13.68 -1.61
CA SER A 173 -43.29 -14.14 -2.90
C SER A 173 -44.20 -13.11 -3.60
N GLY A 174 -44.55 -12.01 -2.94
CA GLY A 174 -45.26 -10.87 -3.55
C GLY A 174 -44.32 -9.83 -4.16
N LEU A 175 -43.01 -10.02 -4.02
CA LEU A 175 -41.99 -9.11 -4.52
C LEU A 175 -41.24 -9.72 -5.71
N SER A 176 -40.84 -8.86 -6.64
CA SER A 176 -39.84 -9.17 -7.65
C SER A 176 -38.59 -8.35 -7.35
N GLN A 177 -37.43 -8.99 -7.47
CA GLN A 177 -36.19 -8.23 -7.50
C GLN A 177 -36.22 -7.34 -8.72
N VAL A 178 -35.99 -6.04 -8.52
CA VAL A 178 -35.64 -5.16 -9.61
C VAL A 178 -34.31 -5.68 -10.11
N PRO A 179 -34.20 -6.09 -11.40
CA PRO A 179 -32.92 -6.45 -11.94
C PRO A 179 -31.98 -5.29 -11.65
N THR A 180 -30.92 -5.54 -10.90
CA THR A 180 -29.76 -4.67 -10.97
C THR A 180 -29.41 -4.66 -12.44
N VAL A 181 -29.75 -3.58 -13.14
CA VAL A 181 -29.11 -3.32 -14.42
C VAL A 181 -27.66 -3.30 -14.00
N ASN A 182 -26.93 -4.33 -14.40
CA ASN A 182 -25.51 -4.44 -14.17
C ASN A 182 -24.88 -3.41 -15.12
N GLN A 183 -25.26 -2.14 -14.95
CA GLN A 183 -24.99 -1.05 -15.84
C GLN A 183 -23.54 -0.72 -15.59
N VAL A 184 -22.73 -0.89 -16.63
CA VAL A 184 -21.34 -0.49 -16.57
C VAL A 184 -21.36 1.02 -16.30
N PRO A 185 -20.65 1.51 -15.27
CA PRO A 185 -20.57 2.94 -15.02
C PRO A 185 -20.17 3.70 -16.29
N ASP A 186 -20.74 4.89 -16.48
CA ASP A 186 -20.56 5.67 -17.72
C ASP A 186 -19.09 5.99 -18.02
N ASN A 187 -18.23 6.01 -16.99
CA ASN A 187 -16.79 6.25 -17.09
C ASN A 187 -15.93 4.98 -16.94
N ALA A 188 -16.53 3.79 -17.05
CA ALA A 188 -15.83 2.52 -16.88
C ALA A 188 -16.06 1.58 -18.06
N ILE A 189 -15.15 0.62 -18.23
CA ILE A 189 -15.39 -0.59 -19.03
C ILE A 189 -15.65 -1.76 -18.09
N ARG A 190 -16.51 -2.69 -18.46
CA ARG A 190 -16.63 -3.98 -17.77
C ARG A 190 -15.79 -5.04 -18.46
N VAL A 191 -14.86 -5.64 -17.74
CA VAL A 191 -14.04 -6.74 -18.21
C VAL A 191 -14.61 -8.05 -17.68
N ASN A 192 -15.11 -8.89 -18.59
CA ASN A 192 -15.56 -10.24 -18.30
C ASN A 192 -14.43 -11.22 -18.59
N LEU A 193 -14.15 -12.11 -17.64
CA LEU A 193 -13.15 -13.17 -17.79
C LEU A 193 -13.85 -14.48 -18.12
N VAL A 194 -13.44 -15.12 -19.20
CA VAL A 194 -13.97 -16.42 -19.64
C VAL A 194 -12.82 -17.39 -19.92
N ASP A 195 -13.09 -18.69 -19.85
CA ASP A 195 -12.11 -19.66 -20.34
C ASP A 195 -12.22 -19.89 -21.86
N ALA A 196 -11.37 -20.77 -22.41
CA ALA A 196 -11.37 -21.10 -23.83
C ALA A 196 -12.68 -21.70 -24.35
N SER A 197 -13.56 -22.21 -23.47
CA SER A 197 -14.89 -22.71 -23.81
C SER A 197 -15.98 -21.64 -23.76
N GLY A 198 -15.65 -20.42 -23.30
CA GLY A 198 -16.59 -19.33 -23.09
C GLY A 198 -17.31 -19.38 -21.74
N LYS A 199 -16.92 -20.28 -20.83
CA LYS A 199 -17.47 -20.34 -19.48
C LYS A 199 -17.01 -19.11 -18.68
N ALA A 200 -17.95 -18.45 -18.02
CA ALA A 200 -17.66 -17.31 -17.15
C ALA A 200 -16.78 -17.72 -15.96
N VAL A 201 -15.70 -16.98 -15.74
CA VAL A 201 -14.75 -17.15 -14.64
C VAL A 201 -14.97 -16.06 -13.59
N SER A 202 -14.95 -14.78 -14.00
CA SER A 202 -15.15 -13.62 -13.12
C SER A 202 -15.42 -12.35 -13.95
N SER A 203 -15.68 -11.21 -13.30
CA SER A 203 -15.79 -9.91 -13.98
C SER A 203 -15.46 -8.75 -13.05
N PHE A 204 -15.08 -7.59 -13.61
CA PHE A 204 -14.91 -6.34 -12.86
C PHE A 204 -15.13 -5.11 -13.73
N ASP A 205 -15.42 -3.98 -13.08
CA ASP A 205 -15.49 -2.66 -13.73
C ASP A 205 -14.15 -1.92 -13.53
N TYR A 206 -13.61 -1.37 -14.61
CA TYR A 206 -12.39 -0.55 -14.62
C TYR A 206 -12.72 0.90 -14.99
N PRO A 207 -12.83 1.82 -14.02
CA PRO A 207 -13.13 3.22 -14.27
C PRO A 207 -11.89 4.01 -14.70
N ARG A 208 -12.08 5.06 -15.52
CA ARG A 208 -11.06 6.08 -15.79
C ARG A 208 -11.59 7.47 -15.42
N VAL A 209 -10.75 8.27 -14.76
CA VAL A 209 -11.06 9.67 -14.47
C VAL A 209 -11.22 10.43 -15.78
N GLY A 210 -12.35 11.13 -15.95
CA GLY A 210 -12.67 11.85 -17.18
C GLY A 210 -13.18 10.98 -18.34
N GLY A 211 -13.34 9.68 -18.15
CA GLY A 211 -13.96 8.81 -19.17
C GLY A 211 -15.42 9.20 -19.43
N LEU A 212 -15.77 9.43 -20.70
CA LEU A 212 -17.13 9.74 -21.13
C LEU A 212 -17.75 8.54 -21.83
N LYS A 213 -19.04 8.27 -21.54
CA LYS A 213 -19.78 7.17 -22.15
C LYS A 213 -19.69 7.20 -23.67
N GLY A 214 -19.38 6.06 -24.27
CA GLY A 214 -19.24 5.91 -25.72
C GLY A 214 -17.87 6.32 -26.28
N ALA A 215 -17.00 6.99 -25.52
CA ALA A 215 -15.63 7.24 -25.94
C ALA A 215 -14.79 5.95 -25.86
N ILE A 216 -13.81 5.81 -26.76
CA ILE A 216 -12.88 4.68 -26.78
C ILE A 216 -11.97 4.65 -25.54
N PHE A 217 -11.67 3.47 -25.05
CA PHE A 217 -10.81 3.27 -23.89
C PHE A 217 -9.34 3.46 -24.27
N GLY A 218 -8.85 2.84 -25.34
CA GLY A 218 -7.47 3.01 -25.80
C GLY A 218 -7.28 4.16 -26.77
N THR A 219 -6.17 4.11 -27.50
CA THR A 219 -5.84 5.03 -28.59
C THR A 219 -5.79 4.29 -29.93
N ASN A 220 -6.22 4.95 -31.00
CA ASN A 220 -6.00 4.49 -32.37
C ASN A 220 -5.11 5.50 -33.10
N VAL A 221 -3.95 5.04 -33.57
CA VAL A 221 -3.06 5.83 -34.42
C VAL A 221 -2.86 5.06 -35.72
N ASN A 222 -3.30 5.61 -36.84
CA ASN A 222 -3.18 5.00 -38.18
C ASN A 222 -3.69 3.54 -38.24
N GLY A 223 -4.82 3.25 -37.57
CA GLY A 223 -5.41 1.91 -37.57
C GLY A 223 -4.80 0.94 -36.56
N GLN A 224 -3.74 1.33 -35.84
CA GLN A 224 -3.14 0.54 -34.78
C GLN A 224 -3.73 0.94 -33.43
N TRP A 225 -4.31 -0.04 -32.73
CA TRP A 225 -4.89 0.13 -31.41
C TRP A 225 -3.86 -0.14 -30.32
N SER A 226 -3.81 0.75 -29.34
CA SER A 226 -2.91 0.61 -28.19
C SER A 226 -3.60 1.05 -26.90
N LEU A 227 -3.07 0.57 -25.78
CA LEU A 227 -3.34 1.07 -24.44
C LEU A 227 -2.06 1.64 -23.87
N ASP A 228 -2.16 2.68 -23.03
CA ASP A 228 -1.00 3.14 -22.28
C ASP A 228 -0.54 2.06 -21.28
N SER A 229 0.75 2.11 -20.92
CA SER A 229 1.37 1.11 -20.06
C SER A 229 0.75 1.08 -18.66
N THR A 230 0.27 2.21 -18.15
CA THR A 230 -0.38 2.29 -16.83
C THR A 230 -1.68 1.49 -16.80
N ASP A 231 -2.53 1.66 -17.81
CA ASP A 231 -3.79 0.91 -17.90
C ASP A 231 -3.56 -0.57 -18.22
N GLN A 232 -2.58 -0.91 -19.06
CA GLN A 232 -2.21 -2.32 -19.28
C GLN A 232 -1.81 -3.01 -17.98
N SER A 233 -0.94 -2.38 -17.19
CA SER A 233 -0.51 -2.89 -15.89
C SER A 233 -1.67 -3.00 -14.91
N ALA A 234 -2.46 -1.93 -14.74
CA ALA A 234 -3.56 -1.90 -13.78
C ALA A 234 -4.65 -2.95 -14.09
N VAL A 235 -5.04 -3.08 -15.36
CA VAL A 235 -5.99 -4.11 -15.81
C VAL A 235 -5.41 -5.50 -15.59
N THR A 236 -4.15 -5.74 -15.96
CA THR A 236 -3.48 -7.04 -15.75
C THR A 236 -3.43 -7.41 -14.28
N THR A 237 -3.04 -6.48 -13.40
CA THR A 237 -3.00 -6.70 -11.94
C THR A 237 -4.38 -7.03 -11.39
N LYS A 238 -5.43 -6.33 -11.84
CA LYS A 238 -6.80 -6.59 -11.38
C LYS A 238 -7.29 -7.99 -11.81
N ILE A 239 -6.97 -8.40 -13.04
CA ILE A 239 -7.25 -9.76 -13.53
C ILE A 239 -6.52 -10.79 -12.67
N GLN A 240 -5.21 -10.66 -12.50
CA GLN A 240 -4.41 -11.61 -11.73
C GLN A 240 -4.90 -11.73 -10.28
N SER A 241 -5.28 -10.62 -9.65
CA SER A 241 -5.87 -10.62 -8.31
C SER A 241 -7.20 -11.38 -8.24
N LEU A 242 -8.06 -11.27 -9.26
CA LEU A 242 -9.35 -12.00 -9.32
C LEU A 242 -9.17 -13.49 -9.62
N LEU A 243 -8.12 -13.85 -10.34
CA LEU A 243 -7.80 -15.25 -10.66
C LEU A 243 -7.02 -15.95 -9.53
N SER A 244 -6.52 -15.21 -8.54
CA SER A 244 -5.85 -15.79 -7.37
C SER A 244 -6.80 -16.74 -6.64
N GLY A 245 -6.36 -17.98 -6.43
CA GLY A 245 -7.17 -19.04 -5.82
C GLY A 245 -8.13 -19.79 -6.78
N THR A 246 -8.12 -19.46 -8.07
CA THR A 246 -8.83 -20.22 -9.11
C THR A 246 -7.88 -21.16 -9.87
N ASP A 247 -8.44 -22.06 -10.69
CA ASP A 247 -7.64 -22.93 -11.60
C ASP A 247 -7.19 -22.18 -12.88
N TYR A 248 -7.35 -20.86 -12.97
CA TYR A 248 -7.03 -20.04 -14.15
C TYR A 248 -5.91 -19.02 -13.91
N ASN A 249 -5.21 -18.62 -14.98
CA ASN A 249 -4.19 -17.57 -14.93
C ASN A 249 -4.21 -16.66 -16.17
N LEU A 250 -3.54 -15.51 -16.01
CA LEU A 250 -3.19 -14.60 -17.09
C LEU A 250 -1.83 -13.95 -16.74
N ALA A 251 -0.75 -14.41 -17.36
CA ALA A 251 0.60 -13.90 -17.08
C ALA A 251 0.78 -12.45 -17.56
N ALA A 252 0.31 -12.15 -18.76
CA ALA A 252 0.26 -10.82 -19.35
C ALA A 252 -0.87 -10.76 -20.39
N LEU A 253 -1.34 -9.55 -20.71
CA LEU A 253 -2.24 -9.35 -21.83
C LEU A 253 -1.49 -9.60 -23.16
N THR A 254 -2.10 -10.39 -24.04
CA THR A 254 -1.64 -10.55 -25.42
C THR A 254 -1.97 -9.31 -26.24
N LEU A 255 -1.28 -9.12 -27.38
CA LEU A 255 -1.57 -8.02 -28.30
C LEU A 255 -3.05 -7.98 -28.75
N SER A 256 -3.66 -9.14 -28.94
CA SER A 256 -5.08 -9.26 -29.29
C SER A 256 -5.99 -8.76 -28.16
N GLN A 257 -5.71 -9.13 -26.91
CA GLN A 257 -6.46 -8.66 -25.74
C GLN A 257 -6.27 -7.15 -25.50
N ILE A 258 -5.04 -6.64 -25.70
CA ILE A 258 -4.77 -5.19 -25.67
C ILE A 258 -5.61 -4.47 -26.71
N THR A 259 -5.66 -5.00 -27.92
CA THR A 259 -6.47 -4.44 -29.03
C THR A 259 -7.97 -4.44 -28.69
N GLN A 260 -8.49 -5.53 -28.13
CA GLN A 260 -9.90 -5.64 -27.71
C GLN A 260 -10.24 -4.64 -26.61
N LEU A 261 -9.40 -4.54 -25.57
CA LEU A 261 -9.58 -3.57 -24.50
C LEU A 261 -9.52 -2.14 -25.05
N ALA A 262 -8.55 -1.83 -25.91
CA ALA A 262 -8.38 -0.51 -26.52
C ALA A 262 -9.61 -0.06 -27.34
N GLN A 263 -10.23 -1.00 -28.07
CA GLN A 263 -11.43 -0.75 -28.88
C GLN A 263 -12.71 -0.58 -28.05
N THR A 264 -12.70 -1.01 -26.80
CA THR A 264 -13.89 -0.97 -25.95
C THR A 264 -14.26 0.47 -25.62
N THR A 265 -15.55 0.79 -25.59
CA THR A 265 -16.02 2.13 -25.21
C THR A 265 -16.48 2.17 -23.75
N PHE A 266 -16.33 3.32 -23.10
CA PHE A 266 -16.84 3.50 -21.73
C PHE A 266 -18.37 3.33 -21.68
N GLY A 267 -18.87 2.68 -20.62
CA GLY A 267 -20.25 2.23 -20.48
C GLY A 267 -20.56 0.89 -21.17
N SER A 268 -19.55 0.23 -21.76
CA SER A 268 -19.67 -1.05 -22.47
C SER A 268 -18.89 -2.19 -21.80
N THR A 269 -19.04 -3.40 -22.34
CA THR A 269 -18.42 -4.63 -21.84
C THR A 269 -17.44 -5.20 -22.86
N VAL A 270 -16.37 -5.82 -22.38
CA VAL A 270 -15.38 -6.58 -23.15
C VAL A 270 -15.10 -7.92 -22.50
N THR A 271 -14.82 -8.92 -23.30
CA THR A 271 -14.53 -10.29 -22.84
C THR A 271 -13.06 -10.60 -23.08
N ILE A 272 -12.37 -11.09 -22.05
CA ILE A 272 -10.97 -11.48 -22.08
C ILE A 272 -10.88 -12.96 -21.71
N THR A 273 -10.32 -13.76 -22.63
CA THR A 273 -10.07 -15.18 -22.38
C THR A 273 -8.89 -15.37 -21.44
N VAL A 274 -9.03 -16.21 -20.42
CA VAL A 274 -7.97 -16.62 -19.50
C VAL A 274 -7.68 -18.11 -19.68
N ASN A 275 -6.46 -18.53 -19.37
CA ASN A 275 -6.03 -19.91 -19.58
C ASN A 275 -6.13 -20.70 -18.28
N LEU A 276 -6.27 -22.03 -18.38
CA LEU A 276 -6.04 -22.91 -17.25
C LEU A 276 -4.58 -22.74 -16.79
N ALA A 277 -4.39 -22.56 -15.49
CA ALA A 277 -3.05 -22.57 -14.91
C ALA A 277 -2.48 -24.00 -14.93
N ASP A 278 -1.15 -24.15 -15.01
CA ASP A 278 -0.54 -25.46 -14.79
C ASP A 278 -0.95 -25.98 -13.42
N LYS A 279 -1.39 -27.23 -13.35
CA LYS A 279 -1.96 -27.83 -12.14
C LYS A 279 -1.04 -27.63 -10.93
N VAL A 280 -1.55 -26.94 -9.91
CA VAL A 280 -0.91 -26.82 -8.59
C VAL A 280 -1.38 -27.98 -7.74
N ALA A 281 -0.47 -28.63 -7.00
CA ALA A 281 -0.85 -29.71 -6.09
C ALA A 281 -1.79 -29.19 -4.98
N ASP A 282 -2.69 -30.05 -4.48
CA ASP A 282 -3.72 -29.68 -3.50
C ASP A 282 -3.15 -29.11 -2.19
N ASN A 283 -1.91 -29.46 -1.84
CA ASN A 283 -1.18 -29.00 -0.67
C ASN A 283 -0.10 -27.95 -0.99
N ALA A 284 -0.14 -27.37 -2.19
CA ALA A 284 0.82 -26.38 -2.66
C ALA A 284 0.14 -25.06 -3.00
N VAL A 285 0.92 -23.98 -3.00
CA VAL A 285 0.53 -22.68 -3.55
C VAL A 285 1.60 -22.23 -4.53
N ARG A 286 1.18 -21.81 -5.73
CA ARG A 286 2.10 -21.20 -6.69
C ARG A 286 2.40 -19.77 -6.29
N ILE A 287 3.65 -19.46 -6.02
CA ILE A 287 4.13 -18.11 -5.73
C ILE A 287 4.70 -17.53 -7.03
N ASN A 288 4.02 -16.52 -7.56
CA ASN A 288 4.42 -15.75 -8.73
C ASN A 288 5.21 -14.52 -8.30
N LEU A 289 6.46 -14.43 -8.71
CA LEU A 289 7.30 -13.25 -8.50
C LEU A 289 7.00 -12.24 -9.59
N THR A 290 6.57 -11.05 -9.19
CA THR A 290 6.13 -10.00 -10.12
C THR A 290 6.86 -8.70 -9.85
N THR A 291 6.93 -7.83 -10.84
CA THR A 291 7.29 -6.42 -10.62
C THR A 291 6.11 -5.64 -10.04
N THR A 292 6.33 -4.40 -9.60
CA THR A 292 5.27 -3.52 -9.07
C THR A 292 4.16 -3.25 -10.10
N ASP A 293 4.49 -3.27 -11.39
CA ASP A 293 3.58 -3.14 -12.52
C ASP A 293 2.94 -4.48 -12.98
N GLY A 294 3.15 -5.56 -12.22
CA GLY A 294 2.47 -6.84 -12.39
C GLY A 294 3.09 -7.79 -13.43
N LYS A 295 4.24 -7.44 -14.01
CA LYS A 295 4.96 -8.32 -14.94
C LYS A 295 5.49 -9.55 -14.20
N LEU A 296 5.13 -10.74 -14.68
CA LEU A 296 5.66 -12.00 -14.15
C LEU A 296 7.17 -12.12 -14.45
N ILE A 297 7.96 -12.37 -13.41
CA ILE A 297 9.41 -12.62 -13.49
C ILE A 297 9.66 -14.12 -13.50
N LYS A 298 9.27 -14.83 -12.43
CA LYS A 298 9.38 -16.29 -12.26
C LYS A 298 8.29 -16.80 -11.33
N SER A 299 8.09 -18.10 -11.26
CA SER A 299 7.16 -18.73 -10.32
C SER A 299 7.72 -20.04 -9.77
N PHE A 300 7.23 -20.45 -8.61
CA PHE A 300 7.49 -21.77 -8.04
C PHE A 300 6.33 -22.21 -7.15
N ASP A 301 6.19 -23.52 -6.96
CA ASP A 301 5.16 -24.09 -6.09
C ASP A 301 5.74 -24.35 -4.70
N TRP A 302 5.17 -23.68 -3.69
CA TRP A 302 5.52 -23.87 -2.30
C TRP A 302 4.55 -24.85 -1.62
N VAL A 303 5.07 -25.86 -0.94
CA VAL A 303 4.29 -26.98 -0.39
C VAL A 303 4.23 -26.88 1.12
N ARG A 304 3.06 -27.11 1.71
CA ARG A 304 2.89 -27.30 3.16
C ARG A 304 2.30 -28.67 3.44
N ASN A 305 3.01 -29.47 4.24
CA ASN A 305 2.54 -30.80 4.64
C ASN A 305 1.25 -30.71 5.47
N GLY A 306 0.27 -31.55 5.14
CA GLY A 306 -1.03 -31.58 5.80
C GLY A 306 -2.03 -30.51 5.34
N ALA A 307 -1.66 -29.65 4.39
CA ALA A 307 -2.59 -28.68 3.81
C ALA A 307 -3.61 -29.33 2.86
N THR A 308 -4.81 -28.74 2.80
CA THR A 308 -5.92 -29.18 1.94
C THR A 308 -6.32 -28.09 0.94
N LYS A 309 -6.71 -28.50 -0.27
CA LYS A 309 -7.13 -27.58 -1.34
C LYS A 309 -8.23 -26.62 -0.84
N GLY A 310 -8.08 -25.34 -1.17
CA GLY A 310 -9.01 -24.26 -0.83
C GLY A 310 -8.83 -23.65 0.55
N SER A 311 -8.02 -24.25 1.43
CA SER A 311 -7.70 -23.67 2.74
C SER A 311 -6.76 -22.47 2.59
N VAL A 312 -7.01 -21.41 3.36
CA VAL A 312 -6.12 -20.23 3.43
C VAL A 312 -4.80 -20.59 4.11
N ILE A 313 -3.69 -20.04 3.63
CA ILE A 313 -2.35 -20.27 4.20
C ILE A 313 -2.28 -19.73 5.63
N GLY A 314 -2.79 -18.53 5.88
CA GLY A 314 -2.80 -17.93 7.21
C GLY A 314 -1.39 -17.62 7.71
N THR A 315 -1.18 -17.73 9.02
CA THR A 315 0.09 -17.38 9.66
C THR A 315 1.24 -18.26 9.15
N LEU A 316 2.35 -17.62 8.75
CA LEU A 316 3.61 -18.29 8.43
C LEU A 316 4.49 -18.35 9.68
N SER A 317 4.99 -19.53 10.02
CA SER A 317 6.06 -19.70 11.01
C SER A 317 7.39 -19.15 10.48
N ASP A 318 8.35 -18.89 11.37
CA ASP A 318 9.66 -18.34 10.95
C ASP A 318 10.45 -19.31 10.07
N GLY A 319 10.30 -20.62 10.30
CA GLY A 319 10.87 -21.65 9.42
C GLY A 319 10.30 -21.60 8.01
N GLU A 320 8.98 -21.39 7.86
CA GLU A 320 8.34 -21.27 6.54
C GLU A 320 8.70 -19.96 5.85
N LYS A 321 8.78 -18.85 6.58
CA LYS A 321 9.29 -17.58 6.03
C LYS A 321 10.71 -17.76 5.51
N SER A 322 11.56 -18.47 6.25
CA SER A 322 12.94 -18.77 5.84
C SER A 322 12.97 -19.65 4.59
N ASP A 323 12.20 -20.73 4.54
CA ASP A 323 12.14 -21.63 3.37
C ASP A 323 11.69 -20.89 2.10
N ILE A 324 10.61 -20.11 2.20
CA ILE A 324 10.11 -19.31 1.08
C ILE A 324 11.17 -18.28 0.65
N THR A 325 11.80 -17.59 1.61
CA THR A 325 12.87 -16.63 1.32
C THR A 325 14.02 -17.29 0.57
N THR A 326 14.49 -18.47 1.01
CA THR A 326 15.56 -19.22 0.37
C THR A 326 15.18 -19.63 -1.05
N LYS A 327 13.96 -20.13 -1.27
CA LYS A 327 13.47 -20.51 -2.61
C LYS A 327 13.41 -19.32 -3.55
N ILE A 328 12.89 -18.18 -3.10
CA ILE A 328 12.84 -16.95 -3.89
C ILE A 328 14.26 -16.48 -4.24
N SER A 329 15.14 -16.36 -3.25
CA SER A 329 16.52 -15.91 -3.47
C SER A 329 17.27 -16.83 -4.45
N SER A 330 17.10 -18.14 -4.32
CA SER A 330 17.67 -19.12 -5.25
C SER A 330 17.11 -18.94 -6.67
N LEU A 331 15.79 -18.78 -6.81
CA LEU A 331 15.11 -18.62 -8.09
C LEU A 331 15.50 -17.32 -8.82
N LEU A 332 15.84 -16.28 -8.06
CA LEU A 332 16.29 -14.98 -8.55
C LEU A 332 17.80 -14.88 -8.75
N THR A 333 18.57 -15.95 -8.48
CA THR A 333 20.01 -15.99 -8.77
C THR A 333 20.25 -15.66 -10.24
N ASN A 334 21.17 -14.74 -10.53
CA ASN A 334 21.48 -14.22 -11.87
C ASN A 334 20.34 -13.44 -12.55
N SER A 335 19.33 -12.98 -11.79
CA SER A 335 18.31 -12.04 -12.28
C SER A 335 18.61 -10.60 -11.86
N THR A 336 17.99 -9.63 -12.52
CA THR A 336 18.01 -8.22 -12.12
C THR A 336 16.98 -7.91 -11.03
N PHE A 337 16.51 -8.90 -10.28
CA PHE A 337 15.53 -8.75 -9.19
C PHE A 337 16.00 -9.45 -7.92
N SER A 338 15.65 -8.92 -6.74
CA SER A 338 16.01 -9.52 -5.45
C SER A 338 14.98 -9.24 -4.36
N LEU A 339 15.06 -10.02 -3.27
CA LEU A 339 14.41 -9.69 -2.00
C LEU A 339 15.31 -8.75 -1.18
N ALA A 340 14.72 -8.05 -0.20
CA ALA A 340 15.49 -7.31 0.79
C ALA A 340 16.40 -8.26 1.58
N LYS A 341 17.56 -7.75 2.06
CA LYS A 341 18.50 -8.54 2.88
C LYS A 341 17.85 -9.11 4.16
N SER A 342 16.80 -8.47 4.67
CA SER A 342 16.01 -8.93 5.82
C SER A 342 15.03 -10.07 5.48
N GLY A 343 14.98 -10.55 4.23
CA GLY A 343 14.01 -11.53 3.75
C GLY A 343 12.69 -10.90 3.31
N LEU A 344 11.58 -11.64 3.47
CA LEU A 344 10.25 -11.18 3.14
C LEU A 344 9.80 -10.00 4.03
N ASN A 345 9.28 -8.93 3.42
CA ASN A 345 8.68 -7.82 4.15
C ASN A 345 7.22 -8.09 4.52
N ALA A 346 6.62 -7.23 5.36
CA ALA A 346 5.25 -7.39 5.86
C ALA A 346 4.20 -7.51 4.75
N THR A 347 4.33 -6.74 3.66
CA THR A 347 3.40 -6.78 2.53
C THR A 347 3.51 -8.10 1.77
N GLN A 348 4.73 -8.59 1.53
CA GLN A 348 4.97 -9.87 0.86
C GLN A 348 4.46 -11.04 1.71
N ILE A 349 4.69 -11.00 3.03
CA ILE A 349 4.14 -11.97 3.99
C ILE A 349 2.62 -11.95 3.93
N GLN A 350 2.00 -10.76 3.92
CA GLN A 350 0.56 -10.62 3.83
C GLN A 350 0.01 -11.25 2.55
N SER A 351 0.59 -10.93 1.38
CA SER A 351 0.19 -11.51 0.09
C SER A 351 0.23 -13.03 0.09
N ILE A 352 1.29 -13.62 0.67
CA ILE A 352 1.42 -15.08 0.78
C ILE A 352 0.38 -15.63 1.76
N SER A 353 0.23 -15.02 2.93
CA SER A 353 -0.69 -15.49 3.98
C SER A 353 -2.16 -15.53 3.54
N THR A 354 -2.55 -14.66 2.60
CA THR A 354 -3.91 -14.63 2.03
C THR A 354 -4.13 -15.64 0.91
N GLY A 355 -3.07 -16.33 0.45
CA GLY A 355 -3.20 -17.37 -0.56
C GLY A 355 -3.97 -18.58 -0.07
N VAL A 356 -4.42 -19.39 -1.03
CA VAL A 356 -5.10 -20.67 -0.77
C VAL A 356 -4.33 -21.82 -1.40
N PHE A 357 -4.34 -22.98 -0.74
CA PHE A 357 -3.73 -24.19 -1.28
C PHE A 357 -4.49 -24.73 -2.50
N GLY A 358 -3.76 -25.28 -3.46
CA GLY A 358 -4.22 -25.58 -4.82
C GLY A 358 -4.38 -24.34 -5.72
N GLY A 359 -4.00 -23.15 -5.23
CA GLY A 359 -4.10 -21.88 -5.94
C GLY A 359 -2.75 -21.19 -6.16
N GLN A 360 -2.80 -19.88 -6.42
CA GLN A 360 -1.62 -19.05 -6.69
C GLN A 360 -1.71 -17.67 -6.05
N VAL A 361 -0.56 -17.07 -5.74
CA VAL A 361 -0.41 -15.71 -5.18
C VAL A 361 0.71 -14.94 -5.88
N ASN A 362 0.58 -13.61 -5.90
CA ASN A 362 1.62 -12.74 -6.42
C ASN A 362 2.43 -12.11 -5.28
N VAL A 363 3.75 -12.15 -5.43
CA VAL A 363 4.71 -11.50 -4.54
C VAL A 363 5.52 -10.52 -5.37
N VAL A 364 5.45 -9.25 -5.02
CA VAL A 364 6.23 -8.21 -5.70
C VAL A 364 7.69 -8.33 -5.27
N VAL A 365 8.59 -8.43 -6.24
CA VAL A 365 10.04 -8.38 -6.06
C VAL A 365 10.58 -7.10 -6.67
N ASN A 366 11.51 -6.48 -5.98
CA ASN A 366 12.06 -5.22 -6.45
C ASN A 366 13.15 -5.50 -7.49
N PRO A 367 13.33 -4.62 -8.48
CA PRO A 367 14.57 -4.62 -9.24
C PRO A 367 15.71 -4.66 -8.24
N THR A 368 16.66 -5.55 -8.46
CA THR A 368 17.99 -5.42 -7.89
C THR A 368 18.36 -4.01 -8.26
N VAL A 369 18.45 -3.12 -7.27
CA VAL A 369 19.23 -1.91 -7.44
C VAL A 369 20.54 -2.47 -7.95
N VAL A 370 20.84 -2.24 -9.24
CA VAL A 370 22.17 -2.56 -9.76
C VAL A 370 23.07 -1.91 -8.73
N ASP A 371 23.81 -2.74 -7.97
CA ASP A 371 24.78 -2.27 -7.00
C ASP A 371 25.76 -1.43 -7.84
N GLN A 372 25.43 -0.15 -8.04
CA GLN A 372 26.32 0.81 -8.61
C GLN A 372 27.44 0.84 -7.58
N ASP A 373 28.64 0.53 -8.03
CA ASP A 373 29.84 0.78 -7.28
C ASP A 373 29.80 2.25 -6.85
N VAL A 374 29.47 2.48 -5.57
CA VAL A 374 29.45 3.81 -5.00
C VAL A 374 30.86 4.12 -4.58
N SER A 375 31.26 5.34 -4.86
CA SER A 375 32.51 5.86 -4.37
C SER A 375 32.38 6.23 -2.89
N SER A 376 33.35 5.83 -2.08
CA SER A 376 33.52 6.40 -0.74
C SER A 376 34.26 7.72 -0.86
N LYS A 377 33.67 8.80 -0.32
CA LYS A 377 34.34 10.10 -0.27
C LYS A 377 35.46 10.04 0.76
N ILE A 378 36.70 10.07 0.28
CA ILE A 378 37.88 10.08 1.14
C ILE A 378 38.27 11.53 1.42
N ILE A 379 38.41 11.86 2.71
CA ILE A 379 38.77 13.18 3.22
C ILE A 379 40.24 13.12 3.66
N PRO A 380 41.18 13.65 2.86
CA PRO A 380 42.59 13.70 3.24
C PRO A 380 42.83 14.80 4.26
N MET A 381 43.50 14.44 5.35
CA MET A 381 43.88 15.34 6.43
C MET A 381 45.41 15.36 6.56
N SER A 382 46.02 16.53 6.64
CA SER A 382 47.42 16.68 7.00
C SER A 382 47.60 16.74 8.52
N ILE A 383 48.62 16.08 9.04
CA ILE A 383 49.06 16.15 10.43
C ILE A 383 50.56 16.45 10.50
N ALA A 384 51.00 17.04 11.61
CA ALA A 384 52.42 17.17 11.91
C ALA A 384 53.03 15.81 12.28
N SER A 385 54.32 15.62 12.06
CA SER A 385 55.03 14.36 12.33
C SER A 385 55.00 13.93 13.81
N ASN A 386 54.79 14.87 14.72
CA ASN A 386 54.68 14.64 16.17
C ASN A 386 53.22 14.62 16.68
N ASP A 387 52.21 14.80 15.82
CA ASP A 387 50.80 14.78 16.22
C ASP A 387 50.23 13.35 16.19
N THR A 388 50.38 12.64 17.32
CA THR A 388 49.88 11.28 17.48
C THR A 388 48.36 11.21 17.67
N ASP A 389 47.76 12.28 18.22
CA ASP A 389 46.34 12.33 18.61
C ASP A 389 45.46 13.01 17.56
N VAL A 390 46.03 13.40 16.41
CA VAL A 390 45.36 14.10 15.30
C VAL A 390 44.66 15.40 15.72
N LYS A 391 45.16 16.08 16.76
CA LYS A 391 44.55 17.30 17.32
C LYS A 391 44.68 18.50 16.38
N ASP A 392 45.76 18.54 15.61
CA ASP A 392 46.08 19.62 14.69
C ASP A 392 45.82 19.22 13.22
N ALA A 393 45.01 18.18 13.01
CA ALA A 393 44.66 17.70 11.68
C ALA A 393 43.93 18.77 10.86
N GLN A 394 44.42 19.05 9.65
CA GLN A 394 43.81 20.00 8.72
C GLN A 394 43.36 19.31 7.43
N ALA A 395 42.14 19.61 6.99
CA ALA A 395 41.62 19.07 5.74
C ALA A 395 42.37 19.63 4.54
N LEU A 396 42.77 18.75 3.62
CA LEU A 396 43.43 19.11 2.38
C LEU A 396 42.39 19.21 1.25
N SER A 397 42.39 20.35 0.56
CA SER A 397 41.54 20.57 -0.62
C SER A 397 42.29 20.30 -1.92
N PRO A 398 41.69 19.66 -2.93
CA PRO A 398 42.35 19.44 -4.22
C PRO A 398 42.53 20.77 -4.97
N ILE A 399 43.63 20.88 -5.72
CA ILE A 399 43.86 21.95 -6.70
C ILE A 399 44.39 21.34 -8.00
N ASN A 400 43.88 21.81 -9.14
CA ASN A 400 44.32 21.39 -10.48
C ASN A 400 45.22 22.48 -11.10
N ALA A 401 46.26 22.88 -10.36
CA ALA A 401 47.23 23.88 -10.78
C ALA A 401 48.61 23.59 -10.15
N ASP A 402 49.67 23.96 -10.86
CA ASP A 402 51.04 23.79 -10.37
C ASP A 402 51.37 24.73 -9.20
N TYR A 403 50.82 25.94 -9.24
CA TYR A 403 51.04 27.00 -8.26
C TYR A 403 49.76 27.27 -7.47
N ASP A 404 49.92 27.66 -6.20
CA ASP A 404 48.78 28.01 -5.36
C ASP A 404 48.06 29.27 -5.88
N ASP A 405 46.74 29.20 -5.98
CA ASP A 405 45.86 30.26 -6.48
C ASP A 405 45.24 31.11 -5.36
N THR A 406 45.60 30.88 -4.09
CA THR A 406 45.09 31.70 -2.99
C THR A 406 45.80 33.04 -2.99
N SER A 407 45.04 34.13 -3.08
CA SER A 407 45.60 35.47 -2.91
C SER A 407 46.07 35.70 -1.47
N VAL A 408 47.29 36.19 -1.34
CA VAL A 408 47.91 36.64 -0.09
C VAL A 408 48.12 38.14 -0.17
N ASP A 409 47.82 38.85 0.90
CA ASP A 409 47.99 40.30 0.97
C ASP A 409 49.47 40.66 1.14
N LEU A 410 50.03 41.34 0.14
CA LEU A 410 51.36 41.93 0.21
C LEU A 410 51.26 43.35 0.78
N ILE A 411 51.78 43.53 2.00
CA ILE A 411 51.83 44.84 2.65
C ILE A 411 52.97 45.66 2.06
N VAL A 412 52.65 46.58 1.15
CA VAL A 412 53.64 47.38 0.43
C VAL A 412 54.13 48.56 1.30
N THR A 413 55.35 48.48 1.84
CA THR A 413 55.84 49.49 2.81
C THR A 413 56.37 50.76 2.14
N LYS A 414 55.48 51.71 1.83
CA LYS A 414 55.73 53.16 1.95
C LYS A 414 54.46 54.01 2.04
N ASP A 415 53.37 53.60 1.37
CA ASP A 415 52.12 54.38 1.27
C ASP A 415 50.86 53.65 1.79
N GLY A 416 50.99 52.41 2.28
CA GLY A 416 49.90 51.67 2.92
C GLY A 416 48.90 50.98 1.97
N ASN A 417 49.15 51.01 0.65
CA ASN A 417 48.33 50.29 -0.32
C ASN A 417 48.62 48.79 -0.24
N GLU A 418 47.57 47.99 -0.02
CA GLU A 418 47.64 46.52 -0.04
C GLU A 418 47.51 46.01 -1.48
N VAL A 419 48.40 45.10 -1.88
CA VAL A 419 48.31 44.39 -3.16
C VAL A 419 48.13 42.90 -2.85
N SER A 420 46.99 42.32 -3.20
CA SER A 420 46.75 40.88 -3.03
C SER A 420 47.22 40.13 -4.26
N MET A 421 48.01 39.07 -4.09
CA MET A 421 48.42 38.18 -5.19
C MET A 421 48.60 36.73 -4.75
N SER A 422 48.36 35.80 -5.66
CA SER A 422 48.61 34.37 -5.46
C SER A 422 50.02 33.95 -5.90
N ALA A 423 50.41 32.70 -5.60
CA ALA A 423 51.64 32.13 -6.14
C ALA A 423 51.60 32.01 -7.66
N ALA A 424 50.42 31.72 -8.22
CA ALA A 424 50.17 31.69 -9.66
C ALA A 424 50.30 33.08 -10.31
N ASP A 425 49.78 34.13 -9.66
CA ASP A 425 49.94 35.52 -10.13
C ASP A 425 51.42 35.92 -10.10
N LEU A 426 52.14 35.60 -9.01
CA LEU A 426 53.56 35.90 -8.90
C LEU A 426 54.38 35.14 -9.96
N HIS A 427 53.98 33.92 -10.32
CA HIS A 427 54.65 33.14 -11.36
C HIS A 427 54.39 33.67 -12.77
N SER A 428 53.15 34.10 -13.06
CA SER A 428 52.71 34.56 -14.38
C SER A 428 52.94 36.04 -14.65
N SER A 429 53.23 36.84 -13.62
CA SER A 429 53.45 38.28 -13.73
C SER A 429 54.74 38.64 -14.47
N LYS A 430 54.76 39.80 -15.14
CA LYS A 430 55.98 40.34 -15.75
C LYS A 430 57.02 40.63 -14.69
N VAL A 431 58.28 40.28 -14.97
CA VAL A 431 59.43 40.44 -14.06
C VAL A 431 59.57 41.89 -13.55
N SER A 432 59.21 42.90 -14.35
CA SER A 432 59.25 44.32 -13.97
C SER A 432 58.30 44.67 -12.82
N ASP A 433 57.08 44.15 -12.85
CA ASP A 433 56.00 44.53 -11.93
C ASP A 433 56.22 43.89 -10.56
N ILE A 434 56.68 42.63 -10.57
CA ILE A 434 57.13 41.90 -9.37
C ILE A 434 58.31 42.63 -8.72
N THR A 435 59.28 43.09 -9.52
CA THR A 435 60.50 43.73 -9.00
C THR A 435 60.19 45.00 -8.20
N ASP A 436 59.23 45.81 -8.66
CA ASP A 436 58.86 47.05 -7.98
C ASP A 436 58.03 46.81 -6.71
N ILE A 437 57.19 45.77 -6.69
CA ILE A 437 56.50 45.32 -5.47
C ILE A 437 57.51 44.77 -4.45
N LEU A 438 58.46 43.93 -4.90
CA LEU A 438 59.49 43.34 -4.03
C LEU A 438 60.49 44.37 -3.48
N LYS A 439 60.82 45.44 -4.21
CA LYS A 439 61.63 46.56 -3.69
C LYS A 439 60.94 47.28 -2.53
N GLN A 440 59.61 47.43 -2.57
CA GLN A 440 58.84 48.09 -1.54
C GLN A 440 58.62 47.23 -0.28
N LEU A 441 58.69 45.90 -0.42
CA LEU A 441 58.61 44.94 0.68
C LEU A 441 59.93 44.80 1.48
N THR A 442 61.08 45.11 0.86
CA THR A 442 62.42 44.75 1.38
C THR A 442 63.18 45.90 2.06
N ASN A 443 62.49 46.67 2.90
CA ASN A 443 63.18 47.56 3.84
C ASN A 443 63.97 46.71 4.86
N THR A 444 65.27 46.98 5.03
CA THR A 444 66.16 46.19 5.93
C THR A 444 65.91 46.40 7.43
N ASN A 445 64.86 47.16 7.79
CA ASN A 445 64.44 47.35 9.18
C ASN A 445 63.63 46.14 9.68
N ASP A 446 63.43 46.04 10.99
CA ASP A 446 62.72 44.90 11.60
C ASP A 446 61.26 44.78 11.12
N LYS A 447 60.63 45.89 10.70
CA LYS A 447 59.29 45.89 10.13
C LYS A 447 59.23 45.20 8.76
N GLY A 448 60.15 45.51 7.85
CA GLY A 448 60.24 44.86 6.54
C GLY A 448 60.59 43.38 6.63
N LYS A 449 61.50 43.01 7.55
CA LYS A 449 61.81 41.58 7.82
C LYS A 449 60.60 40.81 8.34
N LYS A 450 59.83 41.40 9.27
CA LYS A 450 58.59 40.79 9.79
C LYS A 450 57.51 40.67 8.72
N ALA A 451 57.33 41.69 7.88
CA ALA A 451 56.40 41.64 6.76
C ALA A 451 56.76 40.54 5.76
N LEU A 452 58.04 40.41 5.41
CA LEU A 452 58.53 39.35 4.51
C LEU A 452 58.32 37.95 5.11
N SER A 453 58.59 37.78 6.41
CA SER A 453 58.31 36.51 7.11
C SER A 453 56.82 36.19 7.06
N LYS A 454 55.96 37.16 7.39
CA LYS A 454 54.51 36.96 7.37
C LYS A 454 54.02 36.55 5.99
N ILE A 455 54.47 37.23 4.93
CA ILE A 455 54.08 36.90 3.56
C ILE A 455 54.52 35.48 3.17
N ASN A 456 55.76 35.10 3.51
CA ASN A 456 56.24 33.74 3.28
C ASN A 456 55.40 32.70 4.06
N ASP A 457 55.03 33.02 5.31
CA ASP A 457 54.19 32.16 6.14
C ASP A 457 52.76 32.07 5.57
N ASP A 458 52.19 33.17 5.08
CA ASP A 458 50.85 33.21 4.49
C ASP A 458 50.80 32.36 3.19
N PHE A 459 51.79 32.50 2.29
CA PHE A 459 51.88 31.67 1.08
C PHE A 459 52.02 30.19 1.43
N LYS A 460 52.88 29.86 2.39
CA LYS A 460 53.01 28.49 2.88
C LYS A 460 51.70 27.98 3.47
N ASN A 461 51.06 28.73 4.36
CA ASN A 461 49.82 28.37 5.04
C ASN A 461 48.65 28.18 4.09
N ALA A 462 48.62 28.90 2.97
CA ALA A 462 47.66 28.71 1.90
C ALA A 462 47.91 27.37 1.16
N ALA A 463 49.16 27.12 0.76
CA ALA A 463 49.51 25.93 -0.02
C ALA A 463 49.43 24.62 0.79
N VAL A 464 49.82 24.61 2.07
CA VAL A 464 49.79 23.38 2.90
C VAL A 464 48.38 22.91 3.27
N LYS A 465 47.34 23.67 2.92
CA LYS A 465 45.93 23.27 3.03
C LYS A 465 45.40 22.64 1.74
N LYS A 466 46.24 22.49 0.72
CA LYS A 466 45.88 21.97 -0.59
C LYS A 466 46.84 20.87 -1.04
N PHE A 467 46.38 20.07 -1.99
CA PHE A 467 47.21 19.11 -2.69
C PHE A 467 46.94 19.12 -4.20
N GLN A 468 47.98 18.90 -4.99
CA GLN A 468 47.87 18.83 -6.44
C GLN A 468 47.11 17.56 -6.85
N SER A 469 46.00 17.72 -7.57
CA SER A 469 45.18 16.61 -8.04
C SER A 469 45.11 16.59 -9.56
N ASN A 470 45.69 15.56 -10.18
CA ASN A 470 45.58 15.32 -11.61
C ASN A 470 44.24 14.60 -11.90
N LEU A 471 43.12 15.33 -11.83
CA LEU A 471 41.76 14.92 -12.24
C LEU A 471 41.11 13.65 -11.63
N THR A 472 41.78 12.88 -10.78
CA THR A 472 41.11 11.86 -9.96
C THR A 472 40.88 12.41 -8.57
N ALA A 473 39.64 12.80 -8.31
CA ALA A 473 39.14 12.74 -6.95
C ALA A 473 39.46 11.35 -6.38
N ILE A 474 39.70 11.27 -5.08
CA ILE A 474 39.99 10.01 -4.36
C ILE A 474 38.82 9.00 -4.50
N ASP A 475 37.77 9.41 -5.20
CA ASP A 475 36.57 8.71 -5.60
C ASP A 475 36.78 7.38 -6.38
N GLY A 476 38.00 6.98 -6.68
CA GLY A 476 38.30 5.68 -7.31
C GLY A 476 38.17 4.49 -6.34
N PHE A 477 38.09 4.73 -5.03
CA PHE A 477 37.80 3.67 -4.05
C PHE A 477 36.30 3.36 -4.05
N LYS A 478 35.92 2.36 -4.84
CA LYS A 478 34.53 2.01 -5.05
C LYS A 478 34.20 0.60 -4.60
N GLY A 479 32.95 0.42 -4.21
CA GLY A 479 32.40 -0.88 -3.89
C GLY A 479 30.90 -0.80 -3.69
N LYS A 480 30.31 -1.91 -3.28
CA LYS A 480 28.85 -2.02 -3.13
C LYS A 480 28.35 -1.15 -1.98
N SER A 481 27.35 -0.32 -2.23
CA SER A 481 26.78 0.59 -1.21
C SER A 481 26.47 -0.12 0.11
N GLY A 482 27.05 0.39 1.20
CA GLY A 482 26.89 -0.15 2.56
C GLY A 482 27.63 -1.47 2.84
N ALA A 483 28.39 -2.02 1.89
CA ALA A 483 29.28 -3.15 2.14
C ALA A 483 30.50 -2.68 2.95
N GLU A 484 30.98 -3.54 3.85
CA GLU A 484 32.15 -3.26 4.66
C GLU A 484 33.44 -3.45 3.85
N PHE A 485 34.40 -2.55 4.05
CA PHE A 485 35.79 -2.72 3.62
C PHE A 485 36.70 -2.76 4.84
N THR A 486 37.77 -3.54 4.75
CA THR A 486 38.75 -3.67 5.81
C THR A 486 39.79 -2.55 5.77
N LYS A 487 40.54 -2.38 6.87
CA LYS A 487 41.72 -1.50 6.89
C LYS A 487 42.69 -1.85 5.75
N GLY A 488 42.87 -3.14 5.45
CA GLY A 488 43.78 -3.59 4.40
C GLY A 488 43.35 -3.14 3.00
N ASP A 489 42.04 -3.19 2.71
CA ASP A 489 41.49 -2.82 1.41
C ASP A 489 41.73 -1.34 1.10
N LEU A 490 41.40 -0.47 2.07
CA LEU A 490 41.60 0.97 1.93
C LEU A 490 43.09 1.33 1.93
N SER A 491 43.90 0.74 2.82
CA SER A 491 45.35 0.96 2.83
C SER A 491 46.00 0.57 1.50
N GLY A 492 45.62 -0.56 0.91
CA GLY A 492 46.15 -1.00 -0.39
C GLY A 492 45.83 0.00 -1.50
N TYR A 493 44.56 0.40 -1.61
CA TYR A 493 44.14 1.41 -2.59
C TYR A 493 44.91 2.73 -2.43
N LEU A 494 45.05 3.22 -1.20
CA LEU A 494 45.76 4.45 -0.92
C LEU A 494 47.26 4.32 -1.22
N ILE A 495 47.90 3.18 -0.95
CA ILE A 495 49.32 2.98 -1.28
C ILE A 495 49.54 2.98 -2.80
N ASP A 496 48.65 2.37 -3.57
CA ASP A 496 48.81 2.26 -5.01
C ASP A 496 48.55 3.60 -5.74
N ASN A 497 47.67 4.45 -5.19
CA ASN A 497 47.16 5.63 -5.89
C ASN A 497 47.53 6.97 -5.21
N PHE A 498 47.65 6.98 -3.89
CA PHE A 498 47.73 8.20 -3.07
C PHE A 498 48.67 8.04 -1.87
N ASN A 499 49.76 7.28 -2.00
CA ASN A 499 50.71 7.06 -0.91
C ASN A 499 51.38 8.37 -0.48
N THR A 500 51.63 9.23 -1.46
CA THR A 500 52.21 10.56 -1.30
C THR A 500 51.37 11.58 -2.08
N LEU A 501 51.05 12.70 -1.44
CA LEU A 501 50.47 13.88 -2.08
C LEU A 501 51.49 15.02 -2.03
N THR A 502 51.39 15.99 -2.92
CA THR A 502 52.22 17.20 -2.91
C THR A 502 51.35 18.43 -2.80
N SER A 503 51.77 19.43 -2.03
CA SER A 503 51.12 20.75 -2.07
C SER A 503 51.33 21.40 -3.43
N PRO A 504 50.48 22.36 -3.85
CA PRO A 504 50.87 23.27 -4.91
C PRO A 504 52.16 24.02 -4.55
N LEU A 505 52.86 24.50 -5.57
CA LEU A 505 54.06 25.32 -5.40
C LEU A 505 53.70 26.67 -4.80
N TYR A 506 54.47 27.07 -3.80
CA TYR A 506 54.35 28.38 -3.17
C TYR A 506 55.71 29.09 -3.14
N PRO A 507 55.74 30.43 -3.26
CA PRO A 507 56.97 31.18 -3.27
C PRO A 507 57.50 31.38 -1.84
N GLN A 508 58.82 31.38 -1.74
CA GLN A 508 59.55 31.93 -0.62
C GLN A 508 60.43 33.07 -1.14
N LEU A 509 60.19 34.25 -0.60
CA LEU A 509 60.86 35.49 -0.95
C LEU A 509 62.08 35.69 -0.03
N THR A 510 63.25 35.90 -0.63
CA THR A 510 64.51 36.15 0.08
C THR A 510 65.06 37.52 -0.28
N SER A 511 65.34 38.38 0.71
CA SER A 511 65.82 39.75 0.46
C SER A 511 67.22 39.78 -0.16
N LEU A 512 67.43 40.64 -1.16
CA LEU A 512 68.72 40.95 -1.78
C LEU A 512 69.45 42.13 -1.10
N GLY A 513 68.91 42.66 -0.01
CA GLY A 513 69.42 43.84 0.70
C GLY A 513 68.74 45.15 0.30
N LYS A 514 69.12 46.24 0.97
CA LYS A 514 68.44 47.55 0.92
C LYS A 514 68.25 48.05 -0.52
N GLY A 515 66.99 48.21 -0.94
CA GLY A 515 66.62 48.74 -2.25
C GLY A 515 66.88 47.81 -3.44
N LYS A 516 67.32 46.56 -3.19
CA LYS A 516 67.68 45.58 -4.22
C LYS A 516 66.58 44.55 -4.51
N GLY A 517 65.45 44.61 -3.79
CA GLY A 517 64.33 43.68 -3.96
C GLY A 517 64.52 42.34 -3.26
N ALA A 518 63.83 41.31 -3.74
CA ALA A 518 63.93 39.93 -3.28
C ALA A 518 64.06 38.96 -4.45
N THR A 519 64.64 37.79 -4.21
CA THR A 519 64.56 36.64 -5.11
C THR A 519 63.38 35.76 -4.74
N VAL A 520 62.69 35.24 -5.75
CA VAL A 520 61.63 34.25 -5.59
C VAL A 520 62.23 32.85 -5.75
N SER A 521 61.91 31.94 -4.84
CA SER A 521 62.17 30.51 -4.99
C SER A 521 60.90 29.75 -4.66
N TYR A 522 60.56 28.72 -5.42
CA TYR A 522 59.34 27.95 -5.19
C TYR A 522 59.62 26.72 -4.36
N TYR A 523 58.69 26.42 -3.45
CA TYR A 523 58.75 25.31 -2.53
C TYR A 523 57.44 24.53 -2.59
N TYR A 524 57.50 23.28 -2.17
CA TYR A 524 56.34 22.42 -1.93
C TYR A 524 56.57 21.61 -0.66
N VAL A 525 55.52 21.00 -0.12
CA VAL A 525 55.64 19.94 0.89
C VAL A 525 55.11 18.63 0.33
N THR A 526 55.63 17.53 0.84
CA THR A 526 55.10 16.20 0.59
C THR A 526 54.27 15.76 1.79
N PHE A 527 53.10 15.18 1.54
CA PHE A 527 52.23 14.57 2.53
C PHE A 527 52.30 13.04 2.35
N SER A 528 52.82 12.32 3.34
CA SER A 528 52.98 10.86 3.29
C SER A 528 51.91 10.15 4.11
N LEU A 529 51.25 9.13 3.55
CA LEU A 529 50.16 8.42 4.21
C LEU A 529 50.58 7.81 5.56
N ASP A 530 49.85 8.12 6.64
CA ASP A 530 50.00 7.45 7.93
C ASP A 530 49.12 6.19 7.98
N GLN A 531 49.69 5.06 7.54
CA GLN A 531 49.00 3.77 7.49
C GLN A 531 48.53 3.28 8.87
N SER A 532 49.14 3.76 9.96
CA SER A 532 48.72 3.38 11.31
C SER A 532 47.30 3.90 11.62
N LYS A 533 46.91 5.04 11.02
CA LYS A 533 45.65 5.74 11.24
C LYS A 533 44.57 5.50 10.17
N VAL A 534 44.78 4.54 9.27
CA VAL A 534 43.74 4.07 8.33
C VAL A 534 42.76 3.15 9.05
N ASN A 535 41.46 3.40 8.87
CA ASN A 535 40.37 2.67 9.51
C ASN A 535 39.51 1.90 8.50
N ALA A 536 38.89 0.82 8.96
CA ALA A 536 37.84 0.12 8.22
C ALA A 536 36.55 0.96 8.16
N GLY A 537 35.66 0.66 7.22
CA GLY A 537 34.43 1.42 7.03
C GLY A 537 33.45 0.75 6.07
N LYS A 538 32.52 1.52 5.52
CA LYS A 538 31.52 1.04 4.55
C LYS A 538 31.55 1.88 3.28
N PHE A 539 31.33 1.23 2.14
CA PHE A 539 31.28 1.93 0.86
C PHE A 539 30.09 2.89 0.78
N GLY A 540 30.35 4.13 0.38
CA GLY A 540 29.37 5.22 0.31
C GLY A 540 29.35 6.15 1.53
N ASP A 541 29.99 5.76 2.63
CA ASP A 541 30.23 6.65 3.77
C ASP A 541 31.49 7.50 3.55
N GLU A 542 31.55 8.68 4.17
CA GLU A 542 32.78 9.48 4.20
C GLU A 542 33.82 8.80 5.10
N THR A 543 35.08 8.75 4.65
CA THR A 543 36.19 8.22 5.46
C THR A 543 37.35 9.21 5.51
N THR A 544 37.93 9.39 6.69
CA THR A 544 39.05 10.30 6.90
C THR A 544 40.36 9.53 6.85
N VAL A 545 41.35 10.08 6.13
CA VAL A 545 42.69 9.50 6.00
C VAL A 545 43.73 10.55 6.37
N TYR A 546 44.79 10.14 7.06
CA TYR A 546 45.78 11.06 7.63
C TYR A 546 47.11 10.95 6.90
N TYR A 547 47.72 12.11 6.64
CA TYR A 547 49.00 12.24 5.98
C TYR A 547 49.96 13.08 6.83
N ILE A 548 51.18 12.60 6.99
CA ILE A 548 52.25 13.31 7.69
C ILE A 548 52.91 14.30 6.73
N MET A 549 52.87 15.59 7.08
CA MET A 549 53.50 16.65 6.31
C MET A 549 55.02 16.66 6.51
N SER A 550 55.77 16.73 5.41
CA SER A 550 57.23 16.88 5.40
C SER A 550 57.68 18.30 5.70
N ALA A 551 59.00 18.48 5.92
CA ALA A 551 59.60 19.79 5.81
C ALA A 551 59.47 20.34 4.37
N PRO A 552 59.43 21.68 4.18
CA PRO A 552 59.46 22.32 2.86
C PRO A 552 60.66 21.86 2.00
N GLN A 553 60.38 21.60 0.73
CA GLN A 553 61.38 21.20 -0.27
C GLN A 553 61.40 22.25 -1.37
N GLN A 554 62.59 22.73 -1.73
CA GLN A 554 62.74 23.69 -2.82
C GLN A 554 62.58 22.98 -4.16
N GLN A 555 61.75 23.53 -5.04
CA GLN A 555 61.66 23.04 -6.42
C GLN A 555 63.01 23.27 -7.12
N PRO A 556 63.56 22.27 -7.82
CA PRO A 556 64.78 22.44 -8.60
C PRO A 556 64.60 23.59 -9.60
N LYS A 557 65.61 24.46 -9.75
CA LYS A 557 65.58 25.53 -10.76
C LYS A 557 65.36 24.89 -12.13
N GLN A 558 64.21 25.15 -12.76
CA GLN A 558 64.06 24.87 -14.19
C GLN A 558 65.06 25.75 -14.96
N PRO A 559 65.63 25.24 -16.07
CA PRO A 559 66.41 26.09 -16.99
C PRO A 559 65.52 27.26 -17.40
N ALA A 560 66.07 28.49 -17.33
CA ALA A 560 65.33 29.69 -17.67
C ALA A 560 64.63 29.52 -19.03
N GLN A 561 63.31 29.63 -19.06
CA GLN A 561 62.61 29.90 -20.31
C GLN A 561 62.94 31.35 -20.67
N ASN A 562 63.67 31.51 -21.79
CA ASN A 562 64.15 32.78 -22.33
C ASN A 562 63.02 33.78 -22.61
#